data_AF-R7J390-F1
#
_entry.id   AF-R7J390-F1
#
_cell.length_a   1.000
_cell.length_b   1.000
_cell.length_c   1.000
_cell.angle_alpha   90.00
_cell.angle_beta   90.00
_cell.angle_gamma   90.00
#
_symmetry.space_group_name_H-M   'P 1'
#
loop_
_entity.id
_entity.type
_entity.pdbx_description
1 polymer ?
#
loop_
_entity_poly.entity_id
_entity_poly.type
_entity_poly.pdbx_seq_one_letter_code
_entity_poly.pdbx_strand_id
1 'polypeptide(L)'
;MKRKSNISSAIILLLTITICIVSSCEKHDDILYFKSKCVAELNGQTLIDQTPFNIGPNSINTPSLIASEYTAEFYSSLSNERGGTPLYAVKIKLFVNNEWEYLTKPQSIKYVNIGKPDDETASWEYTQYCFDNKISYATILSYSGYESEIVKEGAFEITSYDKEKRTYNGKFTLHFSKGTLNGEFSTN
;
A
#
# COMPACT_ATOMS: atom_id res chain seq x y z
N MET A 1 -17.58 -23.07 43.87
CA MET A 1 -16.98 -22.04 42.98
C MET A 1 -16.48 -22.71 41.70
N LYS A 2 -17.09 -22.42 40.55
CA LYS A 2 -16.71 -22.96 39.23
C LYS A 2 -15.56 -22.14 38.62
N ARG A 3 -14.34 -22.68 38.61
CA ARG A 3 -13.22 -22.24 37.73
C ARG A 3 -12.93 -23.35 36.74
N LYS A 4 -13.68 -23.44 35.64
CA LYS A 4 -13.40 -24.43 34.56
C LYS A 4 -13.57 -23.91 33.12
N SER A 5 -13.74 -22.60 32.90
CA SER A 5 -14.02 -22.06 31.56
C SER A 5 -12.88 -21.26 30.87
N ASN A 6 -11.78 -20.94 31.57
CA ASN A 6 -10.81 -19.97 31.01
C ASN A 6 -9.63 -20.61 30.25
N ILE A 7 -9.29 -21.88 30.55
CA ILE A 7 -8.13 -22.55 29.94
C ILE A 7 -8.44 -22.98 28.49
N SER A 8 -9.65 -23.48 28.23
CA SER A 8 -10.07 -23.89 26.88
C SER A 8 -10.17 -22.69 25.94
N SER A 9 -10.74 -21.56 26.40
CA SER A 9 -10.80 -20.32 25.61
C SER A 9 -9.42 -19.72 25.34
N ALA A 10 -8.49 -19.78 26.31
CA ALA A 10 -7.13 -19.29 26.12
C ALA A 10 -6.33 -20.14 25.10
N ILE A 11 -6.51 -21.46 25.12
CA ILE A 11 -5.87 -22.37 24.15
C ILE A 11 -6.46 -22.18 22.75
N ILE A 12 -7.78 -22.02 22.64
CA ILE A 12 -8.45 -21.73 21.36
C ILE A 12 -7.96 -20.38 20.81
N LEU A 13 -7.83 -19.36 21.66
CA LEU A 13 -7.30 -18.04 21.28
C LEU A 13 -5.84 -18.11 20.81
N LEU A 14 -4.99 -18.88 21.51
CA LEU A 14 -3.60 -19.10 21.11
C LEU A 14 -3.51 -19.85 19.77
N LEU A 15 -4.35 -20.86 19.57
CA LEU A 15 -4.41 -21.60 18.30
C LEU A 15 -4.90 -20.71 17.15
N THR A 16 -5.94 -19.89 17.34
CA THR A 16 -6.42 -18.98 16.31
C THR A 16 -5.38 -17.91 15.97
N ILE A 17 -4.71 -17.32 16.98
CA ILE A 17 -3.60 -16.38 16.74
C ILE A 17 -2.49 -17.05 15.93
N THR A 18 -2.09 -18.28 16.29
CA THR A 18 -1.03 -19.00 15.58
C THR A 18 -1.41 -19.32 14.14
N ILE A 19 -2.66 -19.75 13.89
CA ILE A 19 -3.17 -20.04 12.55
C ILE A 19 -3.23 -18.76 11.70
N CYS A 20 -3.69 -17.64 12.27
CA CYS A 20 -3.73 -16.34 11.60
C CYS A 20 -2.33 -15.81 11.25
N ILE A 21 -1.32 -16.08 12.09
CA ILE A 21 0.07 -15.73 11.80
C ILE A 21 0.61 -16.57 10.64
N VAL A 22 0.38 -17.90 10.65
CA VAL A 22 0.86 -18.80 9.58
C VAL A 22 0.14 -18.55 8.24
N SER A 23 -1.14 -18.15 8.25
CA SER A 23 -1.85 -17.84 7.00
C SER A 23 -1.31 -16.59 6.32
N SER A 24 -0.83 -15.62 7.09
CA SER A 24 -0.48 -14.28 6.62
C SER A 24 1.02 -14.06 6.44
N CYS A 25 1.84 -15.04 6.82
CA CYS A 25 3.30 -14.95 6.78
C CYS A 25 3.96 -16.05 5.94
N GLU A 26 5.15 -15.76 5.43
CA GLU A 26 6.05 -16.69 4.77
C GLU A 26 7.48 -16.54 5.30
N LYS A 27 8.28 -17.60 5.19
CA LYS A 27 9.63 -17.65 5.75
C LYS A 27 10.67 -17.50 4.65
N HIS A 28 11.59 -16.55 4.80
CA HIS A 28 12.76 -16.34 3.94
C HIS A 28 13.99 -16.14 4.82
N ASP A 29 15.09 -16.85 4.53
CA ASP A 29 16.37 -16.70 5.25
C ASP A 29 16.23 -16.72 6.78
N ASP A 30 15.45 -17.67 7.29
CA ASP A 30 15.11 -17.82 8.70
C ASP A 30 14.29 -16.71 9.37
N ILE A 31 13.89 -15.69 8.60
CA ILE A 31 13.04 -14.59 9.04
C ILE A 31 11.61 -14.81 8.55
N LEU A 32 10.64 -14.54 9.42
CA LEU A 32 9.22 -14.55 9.07
C LEU A 32 8.84 -13.18 8.50
N TYR A 33 8.23 -13.16 7.32
CA TYR A 33 7.74 -11.97 6.63
C TYR A 33 6.24 -12.05 6.42
N PHE A 34 5.56 -10.92 6.30
CA PHE A 34 4.20 -10.93 5.77
C PHE A 34 4.18 -11.39 4.31
N LYS A 35 3.13 -12.11 3.91
CA LYS A 35 2.91 -12.49 2.50
C LYS A 35 2.57 -11.29 1.63
N SER A 36 2.06 -10.21 2.23
CA SER A 36 1.91 -8.92 1.55
C SER A 36 3.26 -8.49 1.02
N LYS A 37 3.33 -8.23 -0.28
CA LYS A 37 4.58 -7.91 -0.98
C LYS A 37 4.32 -7.00 -2.16
N CYS A 38 5.24 -6.08 -2.40
CA CYS A 38 5.27 -5.27 -3.60
C CYS A 38 6.67 -5.37 -4.22
N VAL A 39 6.72 -5.64 -5.52
CA VAL A 39 7.96 -5.65 -6.28
C VAL A 39 7.82 -4.60 -7.36
N ALA A 40 8.80 -3.72 -7.46
CA ALA A 40 8.82 -2.68 -8.46
C ALA A 40 10.16 -2.64 -9.20
N GLU A 41 10.14 -2.09 -10.41
CA GLU A 41 11.33 -1.81 -11.20
C GLU A 41 11.44 -0.30 -11.44
N LEU A 42 12.62 0.24 -11.19
CA LEU A 42 12.99 1.62 -11.53
C LEU A 42 14.33 1.61 -12.25
N ASN A 43 14.37 2.03 -13.52
CA ASN A 43 15.61 2.12 -14.31
C ASN A 43 16.43 0.80 -14.33
N GLY A 44 15.76 -0.36 -14.43
CA GLY A 44 16.40 -1.67 -14.38
C GLY A 44 16.80 -2.17 -12.97
N GLN A 45 16.55 -1.38 -11.92
CA GLN A 45 16.77 -1.78 -10.53
C GLN A 45 15.46 -2.35 -9.95
N THR A 46 15.52 -3.59 -9.46
CA THR A 46 14.43 -4.19 -8.70
C THR A 46 14.40 -3.63 -7.28
N LEU A 47 13.22 -3.21 -6.87
CA LEU A 47 12.90 -2.77 -5.52
C LEU A 47 11.82 -3.69 -4.93
N ILE A 48 11.91 -3.95 -3.64
CA ILE A 48 11.06 -4.90 -2.92
C ILE A 48 10.56 -4.24 -1.64
N ASP A 49 9.25 -4.33 -1.42
CA ASP A 49 8.61 -4.10 -0.13
C ASP A 49 8.04 -5.43 0.36
N GLN A 50 8.57 -5.91 1.47
CA GLN A 50 8.02 -7.04 2.19
C GLN A 50 8.39 -6.88 3.66
N THR A 51 7.40 -6.55 4.48
CA THR A 51 7.61 -6.23 5.89
C THR A 51 7.95 -7.49 6.69
N PRO A 52 9.07 -7.49 7.46
CA PRO A 52 9.33 -8.53 8.45
C PRO A 52 8.18 -8.59 9.46
N PHE A 53 7.79 -9.79 9.87
CA PHE A 53 6.76 -9.95 10.89
C PHE A 53 7.27 -9.43 12.23
N ASN A 54 6.80 -8.25 12.63
CA ASN A 54 7.12 -7.64 13.92
C ASN A 54 5.85 -7.23 14.66
N ILE A 55 5.65 -7.78 15.87
CA ILE A 55 4.52 -7.46 16.75
C ILE A 55 4.92 -6.25 17.59
N GLY A 56 4.78 -5.05 17.02
CA GLY A 56 4.98 -3.77 17.71
C GLY A 56 3.79 -2.84 17.49
N PRO A 57 3.40 -2.01 18.47
CA PRO A 57 2.25 -1.10 18.34
C PRO A 57 2.43 -0.03 17.24
N ASN A 58 3.66 0.16 16.77
CA ASN A 58 4.02 1.15 15.74
C ASN A 58 4.47 0.49 14.42
N SER A 59 4.24 -0.81 14.22
CA SER A 59 4.59 -1.42 12.93
C SER A 59 3.63 -0.96 11.85
N ILE A 60 4.16 -0.20 10.89
CA ILE A 60 3.48 0.11 9.64
C ILE A 60 3.76 -1.07 8.72
N ASN A 61 2.74 -1.89 8.46
CA ASN A 61 2.89 -3.05 7.59
C ASN A 61 2.64 -2.64 6.14
N THR A 62 3.68 -2.77 5.31
CA THR A 62 3.61 -2.51 3.88
C THR A 62 4.02 -3.73 3.05
N PRO A 63 3.47 -3.88 1.82
CA PRO A 63 2.45 -3.01 1.23
C PRO A 63 1.08 -3.21 1.87
N SER A 64 0.22 -2.19 1.77
CA SER A 64 -1.15 -2.23 2.26
C SER A 64 -2.10 -1.50 1.32
N LEU A 65 -3.36 -1.93 1.32
CA LEU A 65 -4.43 -1.28 0.58
C LEU A 65 -5.66 -1.13 1.48
N ILE A 66 -6.06 0.11 1.73
CA ILE A 66 -7.27 0.44 2.50
C ILE A 66 -8.32 0.92 1.52
N ALA A 67 -9.36 0.11 1.32
CA ALA A 67 -10.45 0.39 0.41
C ALA A 67 -11.75 0.72 1.16
N SER A 68 -12.53 1.65 0.61
CA SER A 68 -13.86 2.07 1.04
C SER A 68 -14.75 2.30 -0.18
N GLU A 69 -16.04 2.58 0.02
CA GLU A 69 -17.01 2.76 -1.07
C GLU A 69 -16.59 3.80 -2.12
N TYR A 70 -15.88 4.86 -1.72
CA TYR A 70 -15.51 5.97 -2.61
C TYR A 70 -14.01 6.17 -2.77
N THR A 71 -13.19 5.46 -1.99
CA THR A 71 -11.75 5.68 -1.95
C THR A 71 -10.97 4.38 -1.83
N ALA A 72 -9.77 4.35 -2.39
CA ALA A 72 -8.77 3.36 -2.01
C ALA A 72 -7.41 4.03 -1.83
N GLU A 73 -6.68 3.68 -0.76
CA GLU A 73 -5.31 4.15 -0.52
C GLU A 73 -4.37 2.95 -0.50
N PHE A 74 -3.46 2.91 -1.46
CA PHE A 74 -2.36 1.95 -1.51
C PHE A 74 -1.08 2.60 -1.00
N TYR A 75 -0.31 1.86 -0.18
CA TYR A 75 0.96 2.31 0.36
C TYR A 75 2.01 1.19 0.32
N SER A 76 3.23 1.52 -0.13
CA SER A 76 4.36 0.58 -0.26
C SER A 76 5.68 1.26 0.08
N SER A 77 6.54 0.60 0.87
CA SER A 77 7.88 1.07 1.28
C SER A 77 8.97 0.23 0.61
N LEU A 78 9.46 0.70 -0.54
CA LEU A 78 10.33 -0.03 -1.45
C LEU A 78 11.82 0.08 -1.04
N SER A 79 12.48 -1.06 -0.92
CA SER A 79 13.91 -1.22 -0.57
C SER A 79 14.64 -2.05 -1.63
N ASN A 80 15.97 -2.18 -1.56
CA ASN A 80 16.72 -3.08 -2.47
C ASN A 80 16.58 -4.56 -2.13
N GLU A 81 16.14 -4.86 -0.90
CA GLU A 81 16.04 -6.20 -0.35
C GLU A 81 14.91 -6.28 0.67
N ARG A 82 14.47 -7.49 1.00
CA ARG A 82 13.39 -7.73 1.98
C ARG A 82 13.81 -7.23 3.37
N GLY A 83 12.93 -6.49 4.03
CA GLY A 83 13.24 -5.90 5.35
C GLY A 83 14.39 -4.88 5.33
N GLY A 84 14.87 -4.47 4.16
CA GLY A 84 15.92 -3.48 4.01
C GLY A 84 15.47 -2.07 4.41
N THR A 85 16.40 -1.12 4.34
CA THR A 85 16.07 0.29 4.57
C THR A 85 15.32 0.85 3.34
N PRO A 86 14.13 1.44 3.52
CA PRO A 86 13.36 2.02 2.42
C PRO A 86 14.11 3.10 1.66
N LEU A 87 14.05 3.03 0.33
CA LEU A 87 14.57 4.05 -0.59
C LEU A 87 13.45 4.95 -1.12
N TYR A 88 12.27 4.37 -1.34
CA TYR A 88 11.09 5.08 -1.80
C TYR A 88 9.86 4.66 -1.02
N ALA A 89 8.97 5.60 -0.72
CA ALA A 89 7.60 5.30 -0.30
C ALA A 89 6.62 5.74 -1.37
N VAL A 90 5.80 4.80 -1.84
CA VAL A 90 4.75 5.03 -2.83
C VAL A 90 3.41 5.11 -2.12
N LYS A 91 2.66 6.18 -2.37
CA LYS A 91 1.28 6.33 -1.94
C LYS A 91 0.39 6.62 -3.14
N ILE A 92 -0.68 5.86 -3.32
CA ILE A 92 -1.64 6.03 -4.41
C ILE A 92 -3.02 6.20 -3.80
N LYS A 93 -3.70 7.30 -4.10
CA LYS A 93 -5.07 7.57 -3.67
C LYS A 93 -6.00 7.53 -4.87
N LEU A 94 -6.98 6.64 -4.79
CA LEU A 94 -8.03 6.48 -5.79
C LEU A 94 -9.30 7.14 -5.26
N PHE A 95 -9.95 7.95 -6.09
CA PHE A 95 -11.22 8.59 -5.78
C PHE A 95 -12.22 8.29 -6.89
N VAL A 96 -13.31 7.64 -6.53
CA VAL A 96 -14.31 7.09 -7.46
C VAL A 96 -15.72 7.43 -7.01
N ASN A 97 -16.71 7.23 -7.90
CA ASN A 97 -18.12 7.38 -7.51
C ASN A 97 -18.68 6.14 -6.81
N ASN A 98 -18.06 4.98 -7.04
CA ASN A 98 -18.42 3.71 -6.42
C ASN A 98 -17.22 2.76 -6.46
N GLU A 99 -17.19 1.82 -5.52
CA GLU A 99 -16.09 0.88 -5.36
C GLU A 99 -15.83 -0.02 -6.59
N TRP A 100 -16.87 -0.32 -7.38
CA TRP A 100 -16.72 -1.15 -8.57
C TRP A 100 -15.75 -0.54 -9.59
N GLU A 101 -15.64 0.79 -9.64
CA GLU A 101 -14.73 1.48 -10.55
C GLU A 101 -13.27 1.09 -10.29
N TYR A 102 -12.76 1.21 -9.07
CA TYR A 102 -11.37 0.86 -8.79
C TYR A 102 -11.11 -0.65 -8.74
N LEU A 103 -12.15 -1.47 -8.50
CA LEU A 103 -12.03 -2.92 -8.43
C LEU A 103 -11.98 -3.62 -9.79
N THR A 104 -12.55 -2.99 -10.82
CA THR A 104 -12.75 -3.65 -12.13
C THR A 104 -12.18 -2.89 -13.31
N LYS A 105 -11.75 -1.64 -13.10
CA LYS A 105 -11.22 -0.79 -14.18
C LYS A 105 -9.86 -0.22 -13.79
N PRO A 106 -8.92 -0.13 -14.74
CA PRO A 106 -7.72 0.65 -14.56
C PRO A 106 -8.05 2.11 -14.21
N GLN A 107 -7.36 2.64 -13.21
CA GLN A 107 -7.47 4.02 -12.76
C GLN A 107 -6.31 4.83 -13.30
N SER A 108 -6.61 5.98 -13.93
CA SER A 108 -5.58 6.93 -14.33
C SER A 108 -5.10 7.73 -13.12
N ILE A 109 -3.79 7.83 -12.95
CA ILE A 109 -3.15 8.71 -11.99
C ILE A 109 -2.78 10.00 -12.72
N LYS A 110 -3.17 11.16 -12.16
CA LYS A 110 -2.92 12.45 -12.80
C LYS A 110 -2.56 13.52 -11.76
N TYR A 111 -1.56 14.32 -12.09
CA TYR A 111 -1.32 15.59 -11.42
C TYR A 111 -2.25 16.66 -12.01
N VAL A 112 -2.82 17.51 -11.13
CA VAL A 112 -3.58 18.69 -11.54
C VAL A 112 -3.06 19.88 -10.75
N ASN A 113 -2.68 20.94 -11.45
CA ASN A 113 -2.32 22.19 -10.78
C ASN A 113 -3.59 22.89 -10.29
N ILE A 114 -3.74 23.02 -8.97
CA ILE A 114 -4.88 23.70 -8.31
C ILE A 114 -4.46 24.99 -7.61
N GLY A 115 -3.16 25.28 -7.58
CA GLY A 115 -2.60 26.47 -6.96
C GLY A 115 -2.64 27.67 -7.91
N LYS A 116 -2.56 28.87 -7.32
CA LYS A 116 -2.18 30.05 -8.09
C LYS A 116 -0.70 29.93 -8.45
N PRO A 117 -0.25 30.54 -9.57
CA PRO A 117 1.18 30.76 -9.77
C PRO A 117 1.71 31.44 -8.50
N ASP A 118 2.76 30.89 -7.89
CA ASP A 118 3.48 31.41 -6.73
C ASP A 118 2.97 31.04 -5.32
N ASP A 119 1.97 30.15 -5.18
CA ASP A 119 1.51 29.66 -3.86
C ASP A 119 1.68 28.14 -3.71
N GLU A 120 2.29 27.69 -2.60
CA GLU A 120 2.39 26.27 -2.27
C GLU A 120 1.03 25.78 -1.78
N THR A 121 0.35 25.01 -2.63
CA THR A 121 -0.93 24.39 -2.27
C THR A 121 -0.75 23.45 -1.08
N ALA A 122 -1.53 23.65 -0.02
CA ALA A 122 -1.46 22.77 1.13
C ALA A 122 -1.92 21.34 0.77
N SER A 123 -1.27 20.32 1.34
CA SER A 123 -1.57 18.92 1.00
C SER A 123 -3.04 18.53 1.24
N TRP A 124 -3.71 19.13 2.23
CA TRP A 124 -5.12 18.87 2.52
C TRP A 124 -6.05 19.49 1.46
N GLU A 125 -5.73 20.68 0.94
CA GLU A 125 -6.48 21.33 -0.15
C GLU A 125 -6.39 20.50 -1.42
N TYR A 126 -5.19 20.00 -1.75
CA TYR A 126 -4.97 19.11 -2.88
C TYR A 126 -5.79 17.82 -2.76
N THR A 127 -5.72 17.18 -1.59
CA THR A 127 -6.46 15.93 -1.34
C THR A 127 -7.97 16.17 -1.46
N GLN A 128 -8.48 17.25 -0.89
CA GLN A 128 -9.90 17.61 -0.94
C GLN A 128 -10.36 17.87 -2.37
N TYR A 129 -9.62 18.70 -3.12
CA TYR A 129 -9.94 18.98 -4.52
C TYR A 129 -9.97 17.70 -5.35
N CYS A 130 -8.97 16.84 -5.21
CA CYS A 130 -8.92 15.56 -5.92
C CYS A 130 -10.08 14.64 -5.54
N PHE A 131 -10.47 14.60 -4.26
CA PHE A 131 -11.61 13.82 -3.80
C PHE A 131 -12.94 14.33 -4.38
N ASP A 132 -13.15 15.64 -4.37
CA ASP A 132 -14.38 16.27 -4.87
C ASP A 132 -14.52 16.08 -6.39
N ASN A 133 -13.40 16.10 -7.12
CA ASN A 133 -13.37 15.99 -8.58
C ASN A 133 -13.09 14.56 -9.09
N LYS A 134 -12.99 13.56 -8.21
CA LYS A 134 -12.70 12.15 -8.57
C LYS A 134 -11.40 11.98 -9.36
N ILE A 135 -10.36 12.67 -8.91
CA ILE A 135 -9.04 12.67 -9.54
C ILE A 135 -8.10 11.82 -8.70
N SER A 136 -7.84 10.60 -9.18
CA SER A 136 -6.85 9.73 -8.55
C SER A 136 -5.44 10.27 -8.77
N TYR A 137 -4.62 10.24 -7.73
CA TYR A 137 -3.25 10.76 -7.77
C TYR A 137 -2.30 9.88 -6.95
N ALA A 138 -0.99 10.07 -7.15
CA ALA A 138 0.03 9.35 -6.41
C ALA A 138 1.16 10.28 -5.97
N THR A 139 1.83 9.92 -4.89
CA THR A 139 3.05 10.57 -4.40
C THR A 139 4.16 9.56 -4.22
N ILE A 140 5.38 9.96 -4.54
CA ILE A 140 6.60 9.20 -4.27
C ILE A 140 7.47 10.05 -3.34
N LEU A 141 7.76 9.53 -2.15
CA LEU A 141 8.76 10.08 -1.24
C LEU A 141 10.08 9.36 -1.49
N SER A 142 11.17 10.11 -1.71
CA SER A 142 12.52 9.58 -1.73
C SER A 142 13.19 9.77 -0.37
N TYR A 143 13.67 8.70 0.26
CA TYR A 143 14.32 8.77 1.58
C TYR A 143 15.75 9.31 1.54
N SER A 144 16.40 9.32 0.37
CA SER A 144 17.76 9.89 0.25
C SER A 144 17.78 11.41 0.34
N GLY A 145 16.74 12.08 -0.15
CA GLY A 145 16.58 13.54 -0.11
C GLY A 145 15.45 14.03 0.79
N TYR A 146 14.61 13.14 1.31
CA TYR A 146 13.32 13.48 1.96
C TYR A 146 12.43 14.37 1.08
N GLU A 147 12.49 14.14 -0.23
CA GLU A 147 11.71 14.88 -1.24
C GLU A 147 10.47 14.08 -1.62
N SER A 148 9.31 14.73 -1.56
CA SER A 148 8.04 14.14 -1.99
C SER A 148 7.61 14.77 -3.31
N GLU A 149 7.36 13.92 -4.31
CA GLU A 149 6.87 14.33 -5.62
C GLU A 149 5.44 13.81 -5.83
N ILE A 150 4.53 14.67 -6.30
CA ILE A 150 3.26 14.22 -6.87
C ILE A 150 3.53 13.72 -8.29
N VAL A 151 3.18 12.46 -8.55
CA VAL A 151 3.37 11.81 -9.85
C VAL A 151 2.58 12.55 -10.93
N LYS A 152 3.24 12.87 -12.05
CA LYS A 152 2.63 13.61 -13.16
C LYS A 152 1.51 12.82 -13.82
N GLU A 153 1.80 11.57 -14.14
CA GLU A 153 0.89 10.65 -14.78
C GLU A 153 1.23 9.20 -14.44
N GLY A 154 0.24 8.32 -14.56
CA GLY A 154 0.42 6.90 -14.32
C GLY A 154 -0.89 6.13 -14.40
N ALA A 155 -0.82 4.87 -13.98
CA ALA A 155 -1.96 3.98 -13.91
C ALA A 155 -1.88 3.09 -12.67
N PHE A 156 -3.05 2.70 -12.17
CA PHE A 156 -3.21 1.72 -11.10
C PHE A 156 -4.35 0.76 -11.45
N GLU A 157 -4.14 -0.54 -11.27
CA GLU A 157 -5.13 -1.56 -11.59
C GLU A 157 -5.13 -2.66 -10.53
N ILE A 158 -6.32 -2.95 -9.97
CA ILE A 158 -6.55 -4.19 -9.22
C ILE A 158 -6.85 -5.28 -10.24
N THR A 159 -6.03 -6.33 -10.25
CA THR A 159 -6.13 -7.46 -11.19
C THR A 159 -6.92 -8.62 -10.60
N SER A 160 -6.95 -8.75 -9.27
CA SER A 160 -7.81 -9.70 -8.56
C SER A 160 -8.03 -9.27 -7.11
N TYR A 161 -9.15 -9.67 -6.52
CA TYR A 161 -9.49 -9.33 -5.14
C TYR A 161 -10.39 -10.36 -4.47
N ASP A 162 -10.28 -10.46 -3.14
CA ASP A 162 -11.24 -11.13 -2.25
C ASP A 162 -11.61 -10.14 -1.14
N LYS A 163 -12.82 -9.56 -1.22
CA LYS A 163 -13.27 -8.53 -0.28
C LYS A 163 -13.44 -9.07 1.14
N GLU A 164 -13.90 -10.31 1.28
CA GLU A 164 -14.14 -10.91 2.60
C GLU A 164 -12.82 -11.06 3.35
N LYS A 165 -11.77 -11.43 2.62
CA LYS A 165 -10.42 -11.56 3.16
C LYS A 165 -9.58 -10.28 3.09
N ARG A 166 -10.13 -9.20 2.51
CA ARG A 166 -9.42 -7.93 2.23
C ARG A 166 -8.10 -8.13 1.48
N THR A 167 -8.05 -9.10 0.59
CA THR A 167 -6.87 -9.37 -0.23
C THR A 167 -7.02 -8.75 -1.61
N TYR A 168 -5.94 -8.13 -2.08
CA TYR A 168 -5.91 -7.42 -3.35
C TYR A 168 -4.59 -7.72 -4.04
N ASN A 169 -4.65 -8.04 -5.32
CA ASN A 169 -3.48 -8.08 -6.19
C ASN A 169 -3.68 -7.05 -7.29
N GLY A 170 -2.58 -6.45 -7.71
CA GLY A 170 -2.65 -5.43 -8.72
C GLY A 170 -1.28 -4.99 -9.20
N LYS A 171 -1.31 -3.94 -10.00
CA LYS A 171 -0.11 -3.35 -10.59
C LYS A 171 -0.28 -1.84 -10.73
N PHE A 172 0.84 -1.16 -10.85
CA PHE A 172 0.88 0.27 -11.11
C PHE A 172 2.05 0.65 -12.01
N THR A 173 1.89 1.76 -12.73
CA THR A 173 2.96 2.43 -13.45
C THR A 173 2.91 3.91 -13.06
N LEU A 174 4.01 4.47 -12.59
CA LEU A 174 4.08 5.87 -12.15
C LEU A 174 5.26 6.57 -12.84
N HIS A 175 5.00 7.72 -13.46
CA HIS A 175 6.00 8.53 -14.12
C HIS A 175 6.36 9.76 -13.28
N PHE A 176 7.61 9.80 -12.80
CA PHE A 176 8.12 10.83 -11.90
C PHE A 176 9.54 11.26 -12.29
N SER A 177 10.13 12.23 -11.59
CA SER A 177 11.39 12.87 -11.96
C SER A 177 12.59 11.92 -12.12
N LYS A 178 12.61 10.78 -11.43
CA LYS A 178 13.70 9.79 -11.53
C LYS A 178 13.47 8.71 -12.58
N GLY A 179 12.31 8.65 -13.22
CA GLY A 179 11.99 7.68 -14.27
C GLY A 179 10.57 7.12 -14.15
N THR A 180 10.41 5.90 -14.66
CA THR A 180 9.14 5.16 -14.61
C THR A 180 9.27 4.04 -13.58
N LEU A 181 8.39 4.05 -12.58
CA LEU A 181 8.29 3.00 -11.57
C LEU A 181 7.14 2.07 -11.95
N ASN A 182 7.46 0.82 -12.30
CA ASN A 182 6.47 -0.23 -12.58
C ASN A 182 6.42 -1.17 -11.39
N GLY A 183 5.25 -1.37 -10.79
CA GLY A 183 5.09 -2.20 -9.61
C GLY A 183 3.98 -3.23 -9.74
N GLU A 184 4.17 -4.38 -9.12
CA GLU A 184 3.14 -5.38 -8.84
C GLU A 184 3.02 -5.54 -7.33
N PHE A 185 1.80 -5.72 -6.84
CA PHE A 185 1.54 -5.88 -5.42
C PHE A 185 0.56 -7.00 -5.12
N SER A 186 0.69 -7.55 -3.92
CA SER A 186 -0.25 -8.45 -3.27
C SER A 186 -0.41 -8.00 -1.82
N THR A 187 -1.64 -7.82 -1.34
CA THR A 187 -1.95 -7.54 0.05
C THR A 187 -2.76 -8.69 0.64
N ASN A 188 -2.40 -9.12 1.84
CA ASN A 188 -3.10 -10.13 2.66
C ASN A 188 -3.42 -9.59 4.05
#